data_AF-A0A5M4FFH9-F1
#
_entry.id   AF-A0A5M4FFH9-F1
#
_cell.length_a   1.000
_cell.length_b   1.000
_cell.length_c   1.000
_cell.angle_alpha   90.00
_cell.angle_beta   90.00
_cell.angle_gamma   90.00
#
_symmetry.space_group_name_H-M   'P 1'
#
loop_
_entity.id
_entity.type
_entity.pdbx_description
1 polymer ?
#
loop_
_entity_poly.entity_id
_entity_poly.type
_entity_poly.pdbx_seq_one_letter_code
_entity_poly.pdbx_strand_id
1 'polypeptide(L)'
;MTKVLIISVLAVVAVFVLQRVIVRLATKAKMTERVRAEGNPTTAVVLDTYDTGTRVNTIYIMVRLTLRIEEAAGVPGFETTTVVPISPVKLPDFAIGHTIKVRVDPATKDVATDQPVR
;
A
#
# COMPACT_ATOMS: atom_id res chain seq x y z
N MET A 1 -36.22 -25.84 -13.12
CA MET A 1 -36.21 -24.84 -12.02
C MET A 1 -34.89 -24.83 -11.24
N THR A 2 -34.32 -25.97 -10.86
CA THR A 2 -33.10 -26.06 -10.01
C THR A 2 -31.86 -25.38 -10.60
N LYS A 3 -31.63 -25.48 -11.92
CA LYS A 3 -30.48 -24.84 -12.58
C LYS A 3 -30.49 -23.32 -12.53
N VAL A 4 -31.67 -22.69 -12.63
CA VAL A 4 -31.83 -21.23 -12.58
C VAL A 4 -31.50 -20.69 -11.19
N LEU A 5 -31.85 -21.46 -10.16
CA LEU A 5 -31.61 -21.12 -8.75
C LEU A 5 -30.12 -21.24 -8.37
N ILE A 6 -29.39 -22.19 -8.98
CA ILE A 6 -27.94 -22.32 -8.79
C ILE A 6 -27.20 -21.16 -9.48
N ILE A 7 -27.62 -20.78 -10.69
CA ILE A 7 -27.01 -19.68 -11.44
C ILE A 7 -27.23 -18.34 -10.71
N SER A 8 -28.42 -18.11 -10.15
CA SER A 8 -28.69 -16.87 -9.41
C SER A 8 -27.86 -16.77 -8.13
N VAL A 9 -27.72 -17.86 -7.37
CA VAL A 9 -26.89 -17.88 -6.15
C VAL A 9 -25.40 -17.64 -6.49
N LEU A 10 -24.89 -18.27 -7.55
CA LEU A 10 -23.50 -18.04 -8.01
C LEU A 10 -23.25 -16.59 -8.42
N ALA A 11 -24.20 -15.98 -9.14
CA ALA A 11 -24.09 -14.58 -9.56
C ALA A 11 -24.06 -13.62 -8.35
N VAL A 12 -24.91 -13.85 -7.35
CA VAL A 12 -24.95 -13.03 -6.13
C VAL A 12 -23.64 -13.13 -5.34
N VAL A 13 -23.10 -14.35 -5.19
CA VAL A 13 -21.80 -14.56 -4.51
C VAL A 13 -20.66 -13.89 -5.26
N ALA A 14 -20.62 -14.00 -6.59
CA ALA A 14 -19.59 -13.37 -7.42
C ALA A 14 -19.61 -11.84 -7.30
N VAL A 15 -20.80 -11.23 -7.35
CA VAL A 15 -20.98 -9.78 -7.16
C VAL A 15 -20.53 -9.35 -5.77
N PHE A 16 -20.88 -10.10 -4.72
CA PHE A 16 -20.51 -9.78 -3.34
C PHE A 16 -18.99 -9.85 -3.09
N VAL A 17 -18.32 -10.87 -3.67
CA VAL A 17 -16.86 -11.00 -3.60
C VAL A 17 -16.20 -9.86 -4.37
N LEU A 18 -16.69 -9.53 -5.56
CA LEU A 18 -16.16 -8.44 -6.38
C LEU A 18 -16.30 -7.08 -5.68
N GLN A 19 -17.47 -6.81 -5.09
CA GLN A 19 -17.71 -5.62 -4.27
C GLN A 19 -16.74 -5.55 -3.08
N ARG A 20 -16.52 -6.66 -2.37
CA ARG A 20 -15.54 -6.70 -1.26
C ARG A 20 -14.12 -6.40 -1.72
N VAL A 21 -13.71 -6.90 -2.88
CA VAL A 21 -12.38 -6.62 -3.46
C VAL A 21 -12.27 -5.14 -3.84
N ILE A 22 -13.27 -4.58 -4.51
CA ILE A 22 -13.31 -3.17 -4.91
C ILE A 22 -13.29 -2.26 -3.67
N VAL A 23 -14.09 -2.55 -2.64
CA VAL A 23 -14.12 -1.78 -1.39
C VAL A 23 -12.78 -1.85 -0.68
N ARG A 24 -12.12 -3.02 -0.64
CA ARG A 24 -10.76 -3.18 -0.07
C ARG A 24 -9.70 -2.40 -0.86
N LEU A 25 -9.82 -2.32 -2.18
CA LEU A 25 -8.91 -1.54 -3.02
C LEU A 25 -9.15 -0.02 -2.84
N ALA A 26 -10.42 0.41 -2.77
CA ALA A 26 -10.80 1.80 -2.58
C ALA A 26 -10.46 2.34 -1.17
N THR A 27 -10.55 1.50 -0.14
CA THR A 27 -10.13 1.89 1.22
C THR A 27 -8.62 2.06 1.32
N LYS A 28 -7.82 1.22 0.67
CA LYS A 28 -6.35 1.37 0.64
C LYS A 28 -5.90 2.66 -0.05
N ALA A 29 -6.54 3.04 -1.15
CA ALA A 29 -6.23 4.27 -1.88
C ALA A 29 -6.55 5.53 -1.05
N LYS A 30 -7.76 5.61 -0.47
CA LYS A 30 -8.16 6.75 0.38
C LYS A 30 -7.36 6.86 1.68
N MET A 31 -6.95 5.72 2.26
CA MET A 31 -6.20 5.70 3.51
C MET A 31 -4.75 6.17 3.31
N THR A 32 -4.11 5.78 2.19
CA THR A 32 -2.77 6.27 1.83
C THR A 32 -2.75 7.78 1.65
N GLU A 33 -3.80 8.36 1.04
CA GLU A 33 -3.93 9.80 0.84
C GLU A 33 -4.13 10.56 2.17
N ARG A 34 -4.89 9.97 3.11
CA ARG A 34 -5.05 10.54 4.45
C ARG A 34 -3.75 10.53 5.26
N VAL A 35 -3.01 9.42 5.27
CA VAL A 35 -1.68 9.35 5.92
C VAL A 35 -0.70 10.32 5.26
N ARG A 36 -0.80 10.52 3.94
CA ARG A 36 0.01 11.50 3.23
C ARG A 36 -0.30 12.95 3.63
N ALA A 37 -1.56 13.27 3.93
CA ALA A 37 -2.00 14.60 4.35
C ALA A 37 -1.78 14.87 5.84
N GLU A 38 -2.12 13.90 6.71
CA GLU A 38 -2.23 14.07 8.16
C GLU A 38 -1.15 13.32 8.96
N GLY A 39 -0.42 12.39 8.33
CA GLY A 39 0.57 11.56 9.02
C GLY A 39 1.79 12.36 9.50
N ASN A 40 2.38 11.90 10.61
CA ASN A 40 3.58 12.48 11.18
C ASN A 40 4.78 12.18 10.27
N PRO A 41 5.54 13.22 9.86
CA PRO A 41 6.72 13.01 9.04
C PRO A 41 7.81 12.31 9.86
N THR A 42 8.35 11.23 9.30
CA THR A 42 9.47 10.48 9.89
C THR A 42 10.33 9.88 8.77
N THR A 43 11.40 9.21 9.16
CA THR A 43 12.33 8.48 8.30
C THR A 43 12.16 6.98 8.50
N ALA A 44 12.44 6.23 7.44
CA ALA A 44 12.43 4.79 7.47
C ALA A 44 13.62 4.22 6.71
N VAL A 45 14.21 3.14 7.24
CA VAL A 45 15.24 2.36 6.55
C VAL A 45 14.56 1.23 5.78
N VAL A 46 14.90 1.10 4.50
CA VAL A 46 14.44 -0.02 3.67
C VAL A 46 15.20 -1.29 4.06
N LEU A 47 14.46 -2.30 4.51
CA LEU A 47 15.01 -3.60 4.91
C LEU A 47 14.93 -4.63 3.77
N ASP A 48 13.86 -4.57 2.98
CA ASP A 48 13.65 -5.45 1.84
C ASP A 48 12.83 -4.75 0.75
N THR A 49 13.09 -5.13 -0.50
CA THR A 49 12.47 -4.57 -1.70
C THR A 49 12.15 -5.69 -2.68
N TYR A 50 10.87 -5.89 -2.95
CA TYR A 50 10.39 -7.00 -3.79
C TYR A 50 9.40 -6.50 -4.86
N ASP A 51 9.71 -6.72 -6.14
CA ASP A 51 8.76 -6.48 -7.25
C ASP A 51 7.64 -7.52 -7.16
N THR A 52 6.40 -7.05 -7.00
CA THR A 52 5.23 -7.94 -6.90
C THR A 52 4.81 -8.55 -8.25
N GLY A 53 5.45 -8.17 -9.35
CA GLY A 53 5.08 -8.52 -10.72
C GLY A 53 3.86 -7.76 -11.24
N THR A 54 3.20 -6.97 -10.39
CA THR A 54 2.04 -6.16 -10.77
C THR A 54 2.48 -4.77 -11.23
N ARG A 55 1.84 -4.26 -12.28
CA ARG A 55 2.06 -2.89 -12.78
C ARG A 55 0.78 -2.06 -12.66
N VAL A 56 0.94 -0.75 -12.49
CA VAL A 56 -0.16 0.23 -12.45
C VAL A 56 0.13 1.36 -13.43
N ASN A 57 -0.91 1.82 -14.14
CA ASN A 57 -0.83 2.89 -15.15
C ASN A 57 0.29 2.65 -16.20
N THR A 58 0.52 1.38 -16.56
CA THR A 58 1.49 0.89 -17.56
C THR A 58 2.97 1.11 -17.20
N ILE A 59 3.30 2.13 -16.40
CA ILE A 59 4.67 2.58 -16.17
C ILE A 59 5.14 2.23 -14.75
N TYR A 60 4.25 2.23 -13.75
CA TYR A 60 4.65 2.03 -12.36
C TYR A 60 4.71 0.55 -11.98
N ILE A 61 5.71 0.21 -11.18
CA ILE A 61 5.92 -1.11 -10.59
C ILE A 61 5.31 -1.13 -9.19
N MET A 62 4.49 -2.12 -8.88
CA MET A 62 4.03 -2.31 -7.51
C MET A 62 5.12 -3.05 -6.74
N VAL A 63 5.76 -2.34 -5.82
CA VAL A 63 6.88 -2.85 -5.04
C VAL A 63 6.45 -3.03 -3.60
N ARG A 64 6.73 -4.21 -3.05
CA ARG A 64 6.61 -4.47 -1.62
C ARG A 64 7.89 -4.01 -0.94
N LEU A 65 7.74 -3.10 0.02
CA LEU A 65 8.83 -2.61 0.86
C LEU A 65 8.62 -3.10 2.28
N THR A 66 9.66 -3.68 2.87
CA THR A 66 9.75 -3.84 4.32
C THR A 66 10.57 -2.69 4.87
N LEU A 67 9.99 -1.94 5.80
CA LEU A 67 10.52 -0.69 6.32
C LEU A 67 10.72 -0.78 7.82
N ARG A 68 11.84 -0.28 8.32
CA ARG A 68 12.04 0.03 9.73
C ARG A 68 11.82 1.52 9.93
N ILE A 69 10.74 1.88 10.59
CA ILE A 69 10.40 3.25 10.95
C ILE A 69 11.29 3.68 12.11
N GLU A 70 11.95 4.83 11.96
CA GLU A 70 12.74 5.42 13.04
C GLU A 70 11.83 6.08 14.08
N GLU A 71 12.30 6.07 15.33
CA GLU A 71 11.59 6.71 16.43
C GLU A 71 11.51 8.23 16.20
N ALA A 72 10.28 8.75 16.26
CA ALA A 72 9.99 10.17 16.10
C ALA A 72 9.04 10.63 17.22
N ALA A 73 8.84 11.95 17.34
CA ALA A 73 8.00 12.52 18.39
C ALA A 73 6.58 11.89 18.41
N GLY A 74 6.31 11.04 19.41
CA GLY A 74 5.04 10.33 19.57
C GLY A 74 4.87 9.07 18.71
N VAL A 75 5.90 8.61 17.99
CA VAL A 75 5.90 7.39 17.18
C VAL A 75 7.09 6.50 17.58
N PRO A 76 6.88 5.40 18.32
CA PRO A 76 7.96 4.47 18.62
C PRO A 76 8.44 3.82 17.33
N GLY A 77 9.73 3.47 17.24
CA GLY A 77 10.24 2.74 16.09
C GLY A 77 9.55 1.37 15.92
N PHE A 78 9.24 0.99 14.68
CA PHE A 78 8.62 -0.32 14.38
C PHE A 78 8.95 -0.77 12.96
N GLU A 79 8.79 -2.06 12.70
CA GLU A 79 8.90 -2.63 11.36
C GLU A 79 7.51 -2.86 10.76
N THR A 80 7.38 -2.60 9.46
CA THR A 80 6.13 -2.78 8.72
C THR A 80 6.40 -3.09 7.26
N THR A 81 5.37 -3.58 6.58
CA THR A 81 5.42 -3.87 5.15
C THR A 81 4.33 -3.09 4.43
N THR A 82 4.70 -2.40 3.35
CA THR A 82 3.77 -1.65 2.51
C THR A 82 3.97 -2.00 1.04
N VAL A 83 2.94 -1.81 0.23
CA VAL A 83 3.01 -2.00 -1.22
C VAL A 83 2.72 -0.67 -1.89
N VAL A 84 3.69 -0.16 -2.62
CA VAL A 84 3.64 1.18 -3.21
C VAL A 84 3.93 1.13 -4.72
N PRO A 85 3.25 1.97 -5.52
CA PRO A 85 3.64 2.17 -6.90
C PRO A 85 4.95 2.96 -6.94
N ILE A 86 5.98 2.41 -7.58
CA ILE A 86 7.28 3.04 -7.77
C ILE A 86 7.58 3.13 -9.26
N SER A 87 7.99 4.31 -9.70
CA SER A 87 8.49 4.48 -11.06
C SER A 87 9.80 3.70 -11.23
N PRO A 88 9.99 2.93 -12.32
CA PRO A 88 11.21 2.14 -12.54
C PRO A 88 12.51 2.96 -12.38
N VAL A 89 12.48 4.22 -12.79
CA VAL A 89 13.63 5.14 -12.68
C VAL A 89 13.97 5.55 -11.24
N LYS A 90 13.01 5.47 -10.32
CA LYS A 90 13.20 5.78 -8.90
C LYS A 90 13.45 4.54 -8.05
N LEU A 91 13.35 3.34 -8.61
CA LEU A 91 13.57 2.09 -7.86
C LEU A 91 14.90 2.04 -7.09
N PRO A 92 16.03 2.57 -7.62
CA PRO A 92 17.30 2.61 -6.88
C PRO A 92 17.23 3.39 -5.56
N ASP A 93 16.36 4.40 -5.46
CA ASP A 93 16.18 5.20 -4.23
C ASP A 93 15.56 4.38 -3.08
N PHE A 94 14.97 3.22 -3.41
CA PHE A 94 14.34 2.29 -2.48
C PHE A 94 15.13 0.98 -2.37
N ALA A 95 16.44 1.00 -2.65
CA ALA A 95 17.29 -0.16 -2.41
C ALA A 95 17.46 -0.42 -0.91
N ILE A 96 17.77 -1.67 -0.58
CA ILE A 96 17.99 -2.10 0.80
C ILE A 96 19.10 -1.25 1.45
N GLY A 97 18.86 -0.81 2.69
CA GLY A 97 19.75 0.05 3.46
C GLY A 97 19.55 1.54 3.23
N HIS A 98 18.75 1.96 2.25
CA HIS A 98 18.46 3.38 2.04
C HIS A 98 17.48 3.92 3.07
N THR A 99 17.72 5.17 3.49
CA THR A 99 16.78 5.93 4.32
C THR A 99 15.85 6.75 3.43
N ILE A 100 14.55 6.56 3.59
CA ILE A 100 13.50 7.25 2.84
C ILE A 100 12.61 8.09 3.77
N LYS A 101 12.04 9.15 3.22
CA LYS A 101 11.05 9.97 3.93
C LYS A 101 9.67 9.34 3.82
N VAL A 102 9.02 9.18 4.97
CA VAL A 102 7.69 8.60 5.06
C VAL A 102 6.81 9.42 6.00
N ARG A 103 5.51 9.23 5.87
CA ARG A 103 4.53 9.74 6.82
C ARG A 103 3.82 8.55 7.43
N VAL A 104 3.65 8.60 8.75
CA VAL A 104 3.06 7.51 9.52
C VAL A 104 1.83 8.00 10.25
N ASP A 105 0.76 7.21 10.21
CA ASP A 105 -0.36 7.39 11.13
C ASP A 105 -0.06 6.58 12.42
N PRO A 106 0.15 7.26 13.57
CA PRO A 106 0.48 6.60 14.83
C PRO A 106 -0.64 5.69 15.36
N ALA A 107 -1.90 5.92 14.96
CA ALA A 107 -3.03 5.13 15.43
C ALA A 107 -3.15 3.80 14.68
N THR A 108 -2.90 3.79 13.37
CA THR A 108 -3.06 2.60 12.52
C THR A 108 -1.74 1.92 12.14
N LYS A 109 -0.60 2.58 12.36
CA LYS A 109 0.74 2.18 11.87
C LYS A 109 0.83 2.08 10.35
N ASP A 110 -0.08 2.76 9.64
CA ASP A 110 -0.02 2.87 8.19
C ASP A 110 1.11 3.83 7.78
N VAL A 111 1.75 3.52 6.66
CA VAL A 111 2.92 4.25 6.17
C VAL A 111 2.70 4.66 4.73
N ALA A 112 2.80 5.96 4.47
CA ALA A 112 2.80 6.53 3.14
C ALA A 112 4.21 7.05 2.79
N THR A 113 4.75 6.60 1.67
CA THR A 113 5.98 7.17 1.09
C THR A 113 5.68 8.49 0.41
N ASP A 114 6.58 9.46 0.52
CA ASP A 114 6.41 10.81 -0.04
C ASP A 114 6.67 10.88 -1.55
N GLN A 115 6.09 9.96 -2.32
CA GLN A 115 6.13 10.03 -3.77
C GLN A 115 5.01 10.95 -4.29
N PRO A 116 5.32 11.90 -5.19
CA PRO A 116 4.29 12.54 -5.99
C PRO A 116 3.67 11.48 -6.90
N VAL A 117 2.46 11.02 -6.54
CA VAL A 117 1.54 10.41 -7.49
C VAL A 117 1.20 11.50 -8.50
N ARG A 118 1.80 11.46 -9.68
CA ARG A 118 1.47 12.33 -10.81
C ARG A 118 0.67 11.55 -11.83
#